data_AF-A0A955D4Y7-F1
#
_entry.id   AF-A0A955D4Y7-F1
#
_cell.length_a   1.000
_cell.length_b   1.000
_cell.length_c   1.000
_cell.angle_alpha   90.00
_cell.angle_beta   90.00
_cell.angle_gamma   90.00
#
_symmetry.space_group_name_H-M   'P 1'
#
loop_
_entity.id
_entity.type
_entity.pdbx_description
1 polymer ?
#
loop_
_entity_poly.entity_id
_entity_poly.type
_entity_poly.pdbx_seq_one_letter_code
_entity_poly.pdbx_strand_id
1 'polypeptide(L)'
;SLGGATIAGLDAESVSCVGCHDGSVAFDATFGLPTGQHARVAAQSMGNSHPIGVPYRTPDDWPSGAGLRSRFELDRRLRLFDDRLGCGTCHSVYSSRERLLVMSNDRSAMCLSCHKD
;
A
#
# COMPACT_ATOMS: atom_id res chain seq x y z
N SER A 1 -19.46 11.41 17.40
CA SER A 1 -18.21 10.88 16.82
C SER A 1 -18.42 10.81 15.33
N LEU A 2 -17.82 11.72 14.56
CA LEU A 2 -18.11 11.87 13.14
C LEU A 2 -17.31 10.83 12.35
N GLY A 3 -18.01 9.83 11.81
CA GLY A 3 -17.45 8.85 10.88
C GLY A 3 -17.02 9.54 9.60
N GLY A 4 -15.70 9.63 9.38
CA GLY A 4 -15.12 10.10 8.14
C GLY A 4 -15.48 9.13 7.02
N ALA A 5 -16.05 9.66 5.93
CA ALA A 5 -16.37 8.89 4.75
C ALA A 5 -15.09 8.26 4.17
N THR A 6 -14.97 6.94 4.32
CA THR A 6 -14.01 6.14 3.57
C THR A 6 -14.41 6.18 2.10
N ILE A 7 -13.54 6.67 1.22
CA ILE A 7 -13.52 6.16 -0.16
C ILE A 7 -13.49 4.63 -0.04
N ALA A 8 -14.54 3.97 -0.55
CA ALA A 8 -14.94 2.64 -0.09
C ALA A 8 -13.76 1.67 0.02
N GLY A 9 -13.43 1.28 1.26
CA GLY A 9 -12.40 0.28 1.56
C GLY A 9 -11.00 0.82 1.90
N LEU A 10 -10.74 2.13 1.82
CA LEU A 10 -9.47 2.74 2.26
C LEU A 10 -9.53 3.27 3.69
N ASP A 11 -8.43 3.11 4.42
CA ASP A 11 -8.24 3.68 5.76
C ASP A 11 -7.91 5.18 5.71
N ALA A 12 -8.02 5.87 6.84
CA ALA A 12 -7.83 7.32 6.93
C ALA A 12 -6.41 7.79 6.56
N GLU A 13 -5.38 6.98 6.81
CA GLU A 13 -4.00 7.31 6.42
C GLU A 13 -3.87 7.22 4.89
N SER A 14 -4.37 6.13 4.30
CA SER A 14 -4.43 5.99 2.85
C SER A 14 -5.23 7.11 2.18
N VAL A 15 -6.36 7.55 2.78
CA VAL A 15 -7.15 8.72 2.31
C VAL A 15 -6.29 9.98 2.26
N SER A 16 -5.48 10.22 3.30
CA SER A 16 -4.56 11.37 3.33
C SER A 16 -3.48 11.26 2.27
N CYS A 17 -2.94 10.06 2.03
CA CYS A 17 -1.92 9.84 1.01
C CYS A 17 -2.48 10.13 -0.39
N VAL A 18 -3.64 9.56 -0.74
CA VAL A 18 -4.24 9.74 -2.07
C VAL A 18 -4.76 11.15 -2.30
N GLY A 19 -5.08 11.90 -1.26
CA GLY A 19 -5.39 13.33 -1.37
C GLY A 19 -4.28 14.13 -2.06
N CYS A 20 -3.04 13.61 -2.09
CA CYS A 20 -1.96 14.15 -2.91
C CYS A 20 -1.53 13.23 -4.07
N HIS A 21 -1.53 11.92 -3.85
CA HIS A 21 -1.01 10.94 -4.80
C HIS A 21 -2.00 10.49 -5.88
N ASP A 22 -3.25 10.95 -5.86
CA ASP A 22 -4.25 10.71 -6.92
C ASP A 22 -3.91 11.37 -8.26
N GLY A 23 -2.87 12.21 -8.29
CA GLY A 23 -2.41 12.93 -9.47
C GLY A 23 -3.16 14.24 -9.74
N SER A 24 -4.03 14.69 -8.83
CA SER A 24 -4.81 15.92 -8.97
C SER A 24 -4.11 17.16 -8.42
N VAL A 25 -3.41 17.04 -7.28
CA VAL A 25 -2.75 18.18 -6.60
C VAL A 25 -1.22 18.15 -6.66
N ALA A 26 -0.60 16.99 -6.87
CA ALA A 26 0.86 16.83 -6.83
C ALA A 26 1.49 16.71 -8.24
N PHE A 27 1.21 17.66 -9.14
CA PHE A 27 1.81 17.66 -10.49
C PHE A 27 3.35 17.87 -10.47
N ASP A 28 3.87 18.53 -9.42
CA ASP A 28 5.27 18.96 -9.29
C ASP A 28 6.05 18.29 -8.14
N ALA A 29 5.40 17.44 -7.33
CA ALA A 29 6.06 16.82 -6.18
C ALA A 29 6.85 15.57 -6.60
N THR A 30 8.01 15.78 -7.22
CA THR A 30 8.94 14.68 -7.50
C THR A 30 10.35 15.04 -7.13
N PHE A 31 10.86 14.33 -6.12
CA PHE A 31 12.28 14.05 -6.03
C PHE A 31 12.64 13.08 -7.17
N GLY A 32 13.04 13.61 -8.33
CA GLY A 32 13.86 12.87 -9.30
C GLY A 32 13.23 12.31 -10.58
N LEU A 33 12.03 12.72 -11.02
CA LEU A 33 11.52 12.40 -12.38
C LEU A 33 11.25 13.66 -13.22
N PRO A 34 11.35 13.57 -14.58
CA PRO A 34 11.06 14.69 -15.46
C PRO A 34 9.58 15.10 -15.44
N THR A 35 9.33 16.40 -15.34
CA THR A 35 8.01 17.05 -15.43
C THR A 35 7.18 16.54 -16.62
N GLY A 36 5.92 16.16 -16.37
CA GLY A 36 4.94 15.81 -17.42
C GLY A 36 4.62 14.33 -17.61
N GLN A 37 5.32 13.40 -16.95
CA GLN A 37 4.99 11.96 -16.97
C GLN A 37 4.05 11.53 -15.82
N HIS A 38 3.64 12.46 -14.95
CA HIS A 38 3.12 12.20 -13.60
C HIS A 38 1.66 11.73 -13.54
N ALA A 39 0.74 12.41 -14.22
CA ALA A 39 -0.67 12.05 -14.20
C ALA A 39 -0.93 10.63 -14.78
N ARG A 40 -0.09 10.18 -15.71
CA ARG A 40 -0.19 8.84 -16.30
C ARG A 40 0.45 7.78 -15.40
N VAL A 41 1.61 8.04 -14.79
CA VAL A 41 2.30 7.06 -13.94
C VAL A 41 1.62 6.91 -12.57
N ALA A 42 1.08 7.96 -11.95
CA ALA A 42 0.34 7.85 -10.68
C ALA A 42 -0.96 7.04 -10.86
N ALA A 43 -1.77 7.39 -11.86
CA ALA A 43 -3.02 6.66 -12.16
C ALA A 43 -2.76 5.21 -12.63
N GLN A 44 -1.69 4.96 -13.39
CA GLN A 44 -1.34 3.60 -13.84
C GLN A 44 -0.66 2.77 -12.74
N SER A 45 0.21 3.36 -11.91
CA SER A 45 0.91 2.64 -10.83
C SER A 45 -0.01 2.28 -9.67
N MET A 46 -0.97 3.13 -9.34
CA MET A 46 -1.92 2.85 -8.25
C MET A 46 -2.99 1.82 -8.63
N GLY A 47 -3.30 1.65 -9.92
CA GLY A 47 -4.41 0.79 -10.35
C GLY A 47 -4.11 -0.71 -10.39
N ASN A 48 -2.88 -1.13 -10.70
CA ASN A 48 -2.55 -2.54 -10.95
C ASN A 48 -1.41 -3.10 -10.08
N SER A 49 -0.64 -2.24 -9.39
CA SER A 49 0.56 -2.66 -8.63
C SER A 49 0.50 -2.36 -7.14
N HIS A 50 -0.49 -1.57 -6.68
CA HIS A 50 -0.63 -1.17 -5.28
C HIS A 50 -1.98 -1.65 -4.72
N PRO A 51 -2.03 -2.84 -4.10
CA PRO A 51 -3.27 -3.40 -3.58
C PRO A 51 -3.66 -2.73 -2.26
N ILE A 52 -4.04 -1.45 -2.29
CA ILE A 52 -4.56 -0.73 -1.13
C ILE A 52 -6.08 -0.86 -1.05
N GLY A 53 -6.59 -0.87 0.17
CA GLY A 53 -8.00 -1.08 0.46
C GLY A 53 -8.50 -2.46 0.08
N VAL A 54 -7.62 -3.45 -0.16
CA VAL A 54 -8.02 -4.86 -0.34
C VAL A 54 -7.99 -5.57 1.02
N PRO A 55 -8.96 -6.44 1.33
CA PRO A 55 -8.93 -7.22 2.56
C PRO A 55 -7.75 -8.21 2.53
N TYR A 56 -7.03 -8.31 3.65
CA TYR A 56 -6.05 -9.36 3.87
C TYR A 56 -6.77 -10.62 4.35
N ARG A 57 -6.84 -11.63 3.48
CA ARG A 57 -7.57 -12.88 3.73
C ARG A 57 -6.58 -14.03 3.78
N THR A 58 -6.69 -14.86 4.80
CA THR A 58 -5.79 -16.02 4.91
C THR A 58 -6.30 -17.18 4.05
N PRO A 59 -5.51 -18.24 3.82
CA PRO A 59 -5.94 -19.39 3.01
C PRO A 59 -7.22 -20.05 3.52
N ASP A 60 -7.51 -19.95 4.82
CA ASP A 60 -8.76 -20.44 5.42
C ASP A 60 -9.99 -19.61 4.95
N ASP A 61 -9.78 -18.38 4.46
CA ASP A 61 -10.80 -17.45 3.98
C ASP A 61 -10.93 -17.42 2.44
N TRP A 62 -10.02 -18.07 1.69
CA TRP A 62 -9.96 -18.00 0.23
C TRP A 62 -9.52 -19.32 -0.44
N PRO A 63 -10.42 -20.09 -1.07
CA PRO A 63 -10.13 -21.44 -1.60
C PRO A 63 -9.20 -21.49 -2.82
N SER A 64 -8.92 -20.36 -3.48
CA SER A 64 -8.19 -20.31 -4.76
C SER A 64 -6.82 -19.64 -4.63
N GLY A 65 -5.81 -20.44 -4.25
CA GLY A 65 -4.55 -20.50 -5.01
C GLY A 65 -3.48 -19.41 -4.89
N ALA A 66 -3.58 -18.43 -3.99
CA ALA A 66 -2.40 -17.62 -3.59
C ALA A 66 -2.30 -17.64 -2.07
N GLY A 67 -1.45 -18.52 -1.54
CA GLY A 67 -1.32 -18.73 -0.11
C GLY A 67 -0.82 -17.47 0.59
N LEU A 68 -1.66 -16.85 1.41
CA LEU A 68 -1.23 -15.81 2.33
C LEU A 68 -0.76 -16.45 3.65
N ARG A 69 0.21 -15.83 4.31
CA ARG A 69 0.57 -16.15 5.69
C ARG A 69 -0.57 -15.73 6.62
N SER A 70 -0.60 -16.26 7.83
CA SER A 70 -1.53 -15.76 8.82
C SER A 70 -1.18 -14.31 9.17
N ARG A 71 -2.19 -13.47 9.46
CA ARG A 71 -1.96 -12.09 9.93
C ARG A 71 -1.07 -12.02 11.16
N PHE A 72 -1.03 -13.09 11.96
CA PHE A 72 -0.22 -13.20 13.17
C PHE A 72 1.25 -13.58 12.88
N GLU A 73 1.55 -14.02 11.66
CA GLU A 73 2.90 -14.38 11.20
C GLU A 73 3.57 -13.25 10.41
N LEU A 74 2.84 -12.17 10.11
CA LEU A 74 3.37 -11.03 9.37
C LEU A 74 4.51 -10.36 10.15
N ASP A 75 5.49 -9.83 9.41
CA ASP A 75 6.47 -8.94 9.99
C ASP A 75 5.74 -7.75 10.64
N ARG A 76 6.08 -7.41 11.88
CA ARG A 76 5.41 -6.35 12.67
C ARG A 76 5.44 -4.96 12.01
N ARG A 77 6.33 -4.74 11.03
CA ARG A 77 6.41 -3.51 10.26
C ARG A 77 5.30 -3.42 9.21
N LEU A 78 4.72 -4.54 8.80
CA LEU A 78 3.62 -4.61 7.84
C LEU A 78 2.29 -4.51 8.59
N ARG A 79 1.81 -3.28 8.74
CA ARG A 79 0.58 -2.99 9.47
C ARG A 79 -0.64 -3.17 8.58
N LEU A 80 -1.62 -3.91 9.03
CA LEU A 80 -2.96 -3.95 8.42
C LEU A 80 -3.85 -2.87 9.08
N PHE A 81 -4.77 -2.32 8.30
CA PHE A 81 -5.75 -1.32 8.73
C PHE A 81 -7.12 -1.94 8.59
N ASP A 82 -7.77 -2.26 9.72
CA ASP A 82 -9.05 -2.99 9.74
C ASP A 82 -9.05 -4.26 8.89
N ASP A 83 -7.97 -5.06 9.01
CA ASP A 83 -7.71 -6.26 8.23
C ASP A 83 -7.64 -6.03 6.71
N ARG A 84 -7.23 -4.83 6.29
CA ARG A 84 -6.98 -4.45 4.90
C ARG A 84 -5.58 -3.92 4.73
N LEU A 85 -5.08 -3.97 3.49
CA LEU A 85 -3.85 -3.30 3.12
C LEU A 85 -4.09 -1.80 2.98
N GLY A 86 -3.20 -0.99 3.51
CA GLY A 86 -3.16 0.46 3.34
C GLY A 86 -1.79 0.94 2.84
N CYS A 87 -1.65 2.22 2.51
CA CYS A 87 -0.37 2.81 2.13
C CYS A 87 0.70 2.56 3.21
N GLY A 88 0.30 2.72 4.48
CA GLY A 88 1.13 2.50 5.66
C GLY A 88 1.53 1.04 5.92
N THR A 89 0.95 0.08 5.18
CA THR A 89 1.37 -1.34 5.26
C THR A 89 2.78 -1.51 4.71
N CYS A 90 3.11 -0.80 3.63
CA CYS A 90 4.38 -0.92 2.94
C CYS A 90 5.27 0.32 3.11
N HIS A 91 4.67 1.50 3.32
CA HIS A 91 5.38 2.78 3.38
C HIS A 91 5.30 3.41 4.76
N SER A 92 6.31 4.20 5.10
CA SER A 92 6.29 5.11 6.24
C SER A 92 7.01 6.39 5.87
N VAL A 93 6.36 7.54 6.07
CA VAL A 93 6.96 8.87 5.82
C VAL A 93 8.22 9.15 6.64
N TYR A 94 8.45 8.37 7.69
CA TYR A 94 9.64 8.45 8.55
C TYR A 94 10.74 7.45 8.15
N SER A 95 10.50 6.61 7.14
CA SER A 95 11.50 5.65 6.67
C SER A 95 12.59 6.35 5.88
N SER A 96 13.84 6.03 6.19
CA SER A 96 15.01 6.46 5.41
C SER A 96 15.35 5.50 4.26
N ARG A 97 14.52 4.49 4.00
CA ARG A 97 14.73 3.52 2.91
C ARG A 97 14.27 4.09 1.57
N GLU A 98 14.77 3.52 0.48
CA GLU A 98 14.30 3.87 -0.87
C GLU A 98 12.78 3.77 -0.92
N ARG A 99 12.12 4.76 -1.55
CA ARG A 99 10.64 4.84 -1.67
C ARG A 99 9.92 4.76 -0.32
N LEU A 100 10.56 5.15 0.78
CA LEU A 100 9.96 5.20 2.10
C LEU A 100 9.45 3.84 2.61
N LEU A 101 10.03 2.73 2.14
CA LEU A 101 9.54 1.40 2.52
C LEU A 101 9.76 1.11 4.02
N VAL A 102 8.83 0.41 4.67
CA VAL A 102 8.99 -0.06 6.06
C VAL A 102 10.00 -1.21 6.18
N MET A 103 10.33 -1.86 5.05
CA MET A 103 11.36 -2.89 4.92
C MET A 103 12.23 -2.69 3.69
N SER A 104 13.37 -3.37 3.64
CA SER A 104 13.94 -3.69 2.33
C SER A 104 12.99 -4.63 1.57
N ASN A 105 12.83 -4.40 0.27
CA ASN A 105 12.17 -5.34 -0.63
C ASN A 105 13.18 -6.14 -1.48
N ASP A 106 14.44 -6.22 -1.04
CA ASP A 106 15.45 -7.04 -1.72
C ASP A 106 14.96 -8.47 -1.88
N ARG A 107 15.06 -8.99 -3.11
CA ARG A 107 14.58 -10.34 -3.46
C ARG A 107 13.11 -10.59 -3.04
N SER A 108 12.26 -9.56 -3.13
CA SER A 108 10.83 -9.62 -2.80
C SER A 108 10.55 -9.93 -1.32
N ALA A 109 11.50 -9.63 -0.41
CA ALA A 109 11.36 -9.96 1.02
C ALA A 109 10.09 -9.40 1.67
N MET A 110 9.60 -8.24 1.21
CA MET A 110 8.35 -7.67 1.71
C MET A 110 7.14 -8.43 1.18
N CYS A 111 7.13 -8.80 -0.11
CA CYS A 111 6.05 -9.59 -0.71
C CYS A 111 5.93 -10.96 -0.01
N LEU A 112 7.07 -11.62 0.22
CA LEU A 112 7.16 -12.95 0.86
C LEU A 112 6.89 -12.93 2.37
N SER A 113 6.80 -11.75 2.97
CA SER A 113 6.29 -11.59 4.33
C SER A 113 4.78 -11.80 4.39
N CYS A 114 4.07 -11.69 3.26
CA CYS A 114 2.64 -11.93 3.13
C CYS A 114 2.33 -13.19 2.33
N HIS A 115 3.05 -13.43 1.22
CA HIS A 115 2.83 -14.56 0.31
C HIS A 115 3.71 -15.75 0.68
N LYS A 116 3.14 -16.95 0.62
CA LYS A 116 3.87 -18.17 0.91
C LYS A 116 4.86 -18.55 -0.20
N ASP A 117 4.60 -18.18 -1.45
CA ASP A 117 5.45 -18.37 -2.64
C ASP A 117 5.15 -17.30 -3.70
#